data_AF-A0A2U2S0K2-F1
#
_entry.id   AF-A0A2U2S0K2-F1
#
_cell.length_a   1.000
_cell.length_b   1.000
_cell.length_c   1.000
_cell.angle_alpha   90.00
_cell.angle_beta   90.00
_cell.angle_gamma   90.00
#
_symmetry.space_group_name_H-M   'P 1'
#
loop_
_entity.id
_entity.type
_entity.pdbx_description
1 polymer ?
#
loop_
_entity_poly.entity_id
_entity_poly.type
_entity_poly.pdbx_seq_one_letter_code
_entity_poly.pdbx_strand_id
1 'polypeptide(L)'
;MSIQTSQNFELGFAQTYPNFTKNLVDTCDELSFQEIKICMCIKLSYSNVQIEKQLNISASTLSNMRSSIRKKMGLSRSQNLTTTILKI
;
A
#
# COMPACT_ATOMS: atom_id res chain seq x y z
N MET A 1 22.83 9.88 4.80
CA MET A 1 21.43 9.63 4.37
C MET A 1 21.27 8.11 4.28
N SER A 2 20.71 7.49 5.31
CA SER A 2 20.54 6.03 5.35
C SER A 2 19.47 5.63 4.34
N ILE A 3 19.89 4.99 3.26
CA ILE A 3 18.98 4.36 2.29
C ILE A 3 18.26 3.25 3.05
N GLN A 4 16.97 3.44 3.32
CA GLN A 4 16.13 2.42 3.93
C GLN A 4 15.93 1.32 2.87
N THR A 5 16.62 0.19 3.04
CA THR A 5 16.43 -0.99 2.20
C THR A 5 15.01 -1.52 2.38
N SER A 6 14.39 -2.00 1.30
CA SER A 6 13.02 -2.54 1.28
C SER A 6 12.75 -3.46 2.48
N GLN A 7 13.66 -4.39 2.77
CA GLN A 7 13.48 -5.34 3.88
C GLN A 7 13.33 -4.67 5.25
N ASN A 8 14.01 -3.55 5.49
CA ASN A 8 13.87 -2.81 6.76
C ASN A 8 12.50 -2.13 6.87
N PHE A 9 11.94 -1.69 5.74
CA PHE A 9 10.60 -1.11 5.72
C PHE A 9 9.54 -2.16 6.05
N GLU A 10 9.56 -3.33 5.40
CA GLU A 10 8.56 -4.38 5.64
C GLU A 10 8.62 -4.91 7.08
N LEU A 11 9.83 -5.12 7.62
CA LEU A 11 10.01 -5.55 9.01
C LEU A 11 9.54 -4.50 10.01
N GLY A 12 9.85 -3.22 9.79
CA GLY A 12 9.37 -2.14 10.66
C GLY A 12 7.85 -1.97 10.60
N PHE A 13 7.28 -2.12 9.40
CA PHE A 13 5.84 -2.09 9.20
C PHE A 13 5.16 -3.26 9.93
N ALA A 14 5.65 -4.49 9.77
CA ALA A 14 5.08 -5.68 10.42
C ALA A 14 5.15 -5.59 11.96
N GLN A 15 6.19 -4.98 12.52
CA GLN A 15 6.27 -4.73 13.96
C GLN A 15 5.22 -3.71 14.43
N THR A 16 4.95 -2.67 13.62
CA THR A 16 4.00 -1.61 13.97
C THR A 16 2.54 -2.03 13.72
N TYR A 17 2.30 -2.80 12.66
CA TYR A 17 0.98 -3.25 12.21
C TYR A 17 0.95 -4.77 11.93
N PRO A 18 1.13 -5.61 12.96
CA PRO A 18 1.32 -7.05 12.80
C PRO A 18 0.17 -7.77 12.10
N ASN A 19 -1.06 -7.27 12.24
CA ASN A 19 -2.24 -7.88 11.65
C ASN A 19 -2.62 -7.32 10.28
N PHE A 20 -1.99 -6.22 9.84
CA PHE A 20 -2.45 -5.51 8.64
C PHE A 20 -2.33 -6.35 7.37
N THR A 21 -1.18 -6.97 7.14
CA THR A 21 -0.99 -7.77 5.91
C THR A 21 -1.94 -8.96 5.88
N LYS A 22 -2.20 -9.59 7.05
CA LYS A 22 -3.19 -10.66 7.16
C LYS A 22 -4.58 -10.15 6.82
N ASN A 23 -5.07 -9.10 7.48
CA ASN A 23 -6.39 -8.51 7.22
C ASN A 23 -6.54 -8.05 5.75
N LEU A 24 -5.46 -7.53 5.17
CA LEU A 24 -5.45 -7.09 3.77
C LEU A 24 -5.62 -8.27 2.82
N VAL A 25 -4.90 -9.38 3.03
CA VAL A 25 -5.02 -10.61 2.24
C VAL A 25 -6.39 -11.27 2.45
N ASP A 26 -6.89 -11.29 3.68
CA ASP A 26 -8.24 -11.78 4.00
C ASP A 26 -9.33 -10.94 3.28
N THR A 27 -9.05 -9.67 2.99
CA THR A 27 -9.94 -8.78 2.22
C THR A 27 -9.77 -8.93 0.71
N CYS A 28 -8.54 -9.14 0.24
CA CYS A 28 -8.20 -9.24 -1.18
C CYS A 28 -6.87 -10.00 -1.35
N ASP A 29 -6.95 -11.25 -1.78
CA ASP A 29 -5.81 -12.16 -1.99
C ASP A 29 -5.13 -11.99 -3.35
N GLU A 30 -5.76 -11.27 -4.30
CA GLU A 30 -5.24 -11.01 -5.65
C GLU A 30 -4.16 -9.91 -5.72
N LEU A 31 -3.86 -9.24 -4.61
CA LEU A 31 -2.88 -8.15 -4.58
C LEU A 31 -1.46 -8.70 -4.76
N SER A 32 -0.72 -8.12 -5.71
CA SER A 32 0.70 -8.38 -5.87
C SER A 32 1.50 -7.81 -4.70
N PHE A 33 2.71 -8.31 -4.51
CA PHE A 33 3.62 -7.81 -3.47
C PHE A 33 3.84 -6.29 -3.55
N GLN A 34 3.92 -5.73 -4.75
CA GLN A 34 4.13 -4.29 -4.93
C GLN A 34 2.87 -3.46 -4.65
N GLU A 35 1.69 -4.01 -4.91
CA GLU A 35 0.40 -3.42 -4.50
C GLU A 35 0.26 -3.43 -2.96
N ILE A 36 0.65 -4.53 -2.31
CA ILE A 36 0.68 -4.64 -0.85
C ILE A 36 1.58 -3.54 -0.25
N LYS A 37 2.77 -3.29 -0.81
CA LYS A 37 3.65 -2.20 -0.35
C LYS A 37 3.01 -0.81 -0.48
N ILE A 38 2.25 -0.57 -1.54
CA ILE A 38 1.49 0.68 -1.68
C ILE A 38 0.45 0.79 -0.56
N CYS A 39 -0.28 -0.29 -0.27
CA CYS A 39 -1.24 -0.33 0.84
C CYS A 39 -0.56 -0.10 2.20
N MET A 40 0.63 -0.67 2.45
CA MET A 40 1.43 -0.41 3.66
C MET A 40 1.78 1.07 3.78
N CYS A 41 2.25 1.70 2.70
CA CYS A 41 2.57 3.13 2.71
C CYS A 41 1.32 4.00 2.95
N ILE A 42 0.17 3.63 2.38
CA ILE A 42 -1.12 4.29 2.64
C ILE A 42 -1.51 4.15 4.11
N LYS A 43 -1.34 2.97 4.71
CA LYS A 43 -1.64 2.75 6.13
C LYS A 43 -0.75 3.60 7.06
N LEU A 44 0.50 3.83 6.66
CA LEU A 44 1.42 4.78 7.29
C LEU A 44 1.08 6.25 7.02
N SER A 45 0.00 6.54 6.31
CA SER A 45 -0.43 7.90 5.93
C SER A 45 0.60 8.65 5.06
N TYR A 46 1.38 7.93 4.25
CA TYR A 46 2.30 8.56 3.29
C TYR A 46 1.52 9.28 2.18
N SER A 47 1.99 10.49 1.84
CA SER A 47 1.56 11.20 0.63
C SER A 47 2.04 10.47 -0.63
N ASN A 48 1.41 10.73 -1.78
CA ASN A 48 1.82 10.13 -3.05
C ASN A 48 3.32 10.35 -3.35
N VAL A 49 3.84 11.56 -3.07
CA VAL A 49 5.27 11.88 -3.25
C VAL A 49 6.16 11.03 -2.34
N GLN A 50 5.74 10.75 -1.11
CA GLN A 50 6.48 9.85 -0.22
C GLN A 50 6.42 8.41 -0.70
N ILE A 51 5.28 7.94 -1.22
CA ILE A 51 5.13 6.58 -1.77
C ILE A 51 6.04 6.40 -3.00
N GLU A 52 6.03 7.36 -3.92
CA GLU A 52 6.89 7.38 -5.10
C GLU A 52 8.37 7.24 -4.72
N LYS A 53 8.82 8.04 -3.74
CA LYS A 53 10.19 7.99 -3.22
C LYS A 53 10.50 6.67 -2.51
N GLN A 54 9.58 6.20 -1.66
CA GLN A 54 9.76 5.00 -0.85
C GLN A 54 9.89 3.74 -1.72
N LEU A 55 9.10 3.66 -2.78
CA LEU A 55 9.07 2.49 -3.67
C LEU A 55 9.92 2.67 -4.92
N ASN A 56 10.55 3.84 -5.08
CA ASN A 56 11.30 4.23 -6.27
C ASN A 56 10.50 4.03 -7.57
N ILE A 57 9.28 4.55 -7.61
CA ILE A 57 8.36 4.48 -8.75
C ILE A 57 7.94 5.86 -9.21
N SER A 58 7.56 5.99 -10.48
CA SER A 58 6.98 7.22 -11.02
C SER A 58 5.54 7.45 -10.52
N ALA A 59 5.08 8.70 -10.59
CA ALA A 59 3.70 9.07 -10.33
C ALA A 59 2.69 8.33 -11.23
N SER A 60 3.04 8.08 -12.50
CA SER A 60 2.21 7.32 -13.43
C SER A 60 2.06 5.86 -13.00
N THR A 61 3.16 5.22 -12.59
CA THR A 61 3.14 3.86 -12.04
C THR A 61 2.31 3.80 -10.76
N LEU A 62 2.48 4.76 -9.85
CA LEU A 62 1.65 4.83 -8.63
C LEU A 62 0.16 4.96 -8.96
N SER A 63 -0.21 5.84 -9.91
CA SER A 63 -1.60 6.02 -10.33
C SER A 63 -2.22 4.74 -10.92
N ASN A 64 -1.47 4.06 -11.79
CA ASN A 64 -1.90 2.80 -12.39
C ASN A 64 -2.08 1.71 -11.34
N MET A 65 -1.14 1.59 -10.40
CA MET A 65 -1.22 0.62 -9.31
C MET A 65 -2.39 0.91 -8.37
N ARG A 66 -2.63 2.17 -8.00
CA ARG A 66 -3.82 2.54 -7.21
C ARG A 66 -5.12 2.19 -7.94
N SER A 67 -5.15 2.36 -9.26
CA SER A 67 -6.30 1.97 -10.09
C SER A 67 -6.48 0.46 -10.15
N SER A 68 -5.40 -0.31 -10.24
CA SER A 68 -5.40 -1.77 -10.16
C SER A 68 -5.92 -2.27 -8.81
N ILE A 69 -5.37 -1.75 -7.71
CA ILE A 69 -5.79 -2.09 -6.33
C ILE A 69 -7.29 -1.85 -6.16
N ARG A 70 -7.79 -0.69 -6.60
CA ARG A 70 -9.24 -0.39 -6.52
C ARG A 70 -10.09 -1.43 -7.23
N LYS A 71 -9.66 -1.89 -8.41
CA LYS A 71 -10.39 -2.90 -9.20
C LYS A 71 -10.36 -4.26 -8.50
N LYS A 72 -9.19 -4.70 -8.05
CA LYS A 72 -9.03 -5.99 -7.35
C LYS A 72 -9.79 -6.05 -6.03
N MET A 73 -9.82 -4.95 -5.28
CA MET A 73 -10.60 -4.83 -4.04
C MET A 73 -12.11 -4.59 -4.29
N GLY A 74 -12.57 -4.60 -5.55
CA GLY A 74 -13.98 -4.40 -5.88
C GLY A 74 -14.56 -3.04 -5.46
N LEU A 75 -13.74 -1.98 -5.36
CA LEU A 75 -14.18 -0.69 -4.84
C LEU A 75 -15.08 0.03 -5.83
N SER A 76 -16.29 0.39 -5.39
CA SER A 76 -17.20 1.25 -6.15
C SER A 76 -16.63 2.66 -6.33
N ARG A 77 -17.23 3.43 -7.26
CA ARG A 77 -16.85 4.84 -7.51
C ARG A 77 -16.93 5.73 -6.26
N SER A 78 -17.86 5.44 -5.35
CA SER A 78 -18.05 6.20 -4.11
C SER A 78 -16.99 5.89 -3.04
N GLN A 79 -16.31 4.74 -3.13
CA GLN A 79 -15.34 4.31 -2.14
C GLN A 79 -13.96 4.88 -2.45
N ASN A 80 -13.32 5.44 -1.43
CA ASN A 80 -11.95 5.95 -1.51
C ASN A 80 -10.95 4.87 -1.06
N LEU A 81 -9.92 4.62 -1.88
CA LEU A 81 -8.91 3.59 -1.57
C LEU A 81 -8.19 3.88 -0.24
N THR A 82 -7.76 5.12 -0.03
CA THR A 82 -7.03 5.52 1.19
C THR A 82 -7.88 5.27 2.42
N THR A 83 -9.16 5.69 2.41
CA THR A 83 -10.08 5.45 3.52
C THR A 83 -10.34 3.95 3.74
N THR A 84 -10.46 3.16 2.67
CA THR A 84 -10.61 1.69 2.79
C THR A 84 -9.39 1.09 3.49
N ILE A 85 -8.18 1.40 3.04
CA ILE A 85 -6.95 0.84 3.62
C ILE A 85 -6.74 1.29 5.08
N LEU A 86 -7.09 2.52 5.43
CA LEU A 86 -6.98 2.99 6.82
C LEU A 86 -7.88 2.21 7.80
N LYS A 87 -8.98 1.63 7.32
CA LYS A 87 -9.94 0.84 8.12
C LYS A 87 -9.56 -0.63 8.29
N ILE A 88 -8.58 -1.13 7.53
CA ILE A 88 -8.01 -2.49 7.66
C ILE A 88 -7.08 -2.54 8.86
#